data_AF-A0AAQ3NK60-F1
#
_entry.id   AF-A0AAQ3NK60-F1
#
_cell.length_a   1.000
_cell.length_b   1.000
_cell.length_c   1.000
_cell.angle_alpha   90.00
_cell.angle_beta   90.00
_cell.angle_gamma   90.00
#
_symmetry.space_group_name_H-M   'P 1'
#
loop_
_entity.id
_entity.type
_entity.pdbx_description
1 polymer ?
#
loop_
_entity_poly.entity_id
_entity_poly.type
_entity_poly.pdbx_seq_one_letter_code
_entity_poly.pdbx_strand_id
1 'polypeptide(L)'
;MDAVFALSQAPRAHFLRSLIQSFACTYVSLWQHSHLSNRLFFLDGFYNALNNKPTSSQTLFHHYRALTFDVSDECVPGLAFKNQLPYIQLKLSDLLPLTSTQIQPQFFLVINHFTNYIYFELECHLVENKLTKNGTDCLK
;
A
#
# COMPACT_ATOMS: atom_id res chain seq x y z
N MET A 1 -10.02 -9.62 4.30
CA MET A 1 -8.90 -8.71 4.65
C MET A 1 -9.33 -7.25 4.46
N ASP A 2 -10.35 -7.02 3.65
CA ASP A 2 -10.93 -5.73 3.25
C ASP A 2 -11.40 -4.85 4.42
N ALA A 3 -11.75 -5.47 5.56
CA ALA A 3 -12.12 -4.76 6.77
C ALA A 3 -11.04 -3.78 7.25
N VAL A 4 -9.75 -4.05 7.00
CA VAL A 4 -8.64 -3.16 7.42
C VAL A 4 -8.73 -1.76 6.78
N PHE A 5 -9.28 -1.67 5.57
CA PHE A 5 -9.42 -0.41 4.83
C PHE A 5 -10.59 0.42 5.37
N ALA A 6 -11.62 -0.23 5.89
CA ALA A 6 -12.76 0.42 6.54
C ALA A 6 -12.45 0.89 7.97
N LEU A 7 -11.35 0.41 8.58
CA LEU A 7 -10.92 0.86 9.90
C LEU A 7 -10.50 2.33 9.86
N SER A 8 -10.77 3.05 10.95
CA SER A 8 -10.14 4.35 11.18
C SER A 8 -8.63 4.19 11.39
N GLN A 9 -7.89 5.30 11.30
CA GLN A 9 -6.43 5.29 11.28
C GLN A 9 -5.81 4.56 12.50
N ALA A 10 -6.30 4.79 13.72
CA ALA A 10 -5.75 4.19 14.93
C ALA A 10 -5.87 2.64 14.96
N PRO A 11 -7.06 2.03 14.79
CA PRO A 11 -7.19 0.57 14.76
C PRO A 11 -6.47 -0.06 13.56
N ARG A 12 -6.45 0.63 12.41
CA ARG A 12 -5.67 0.19 11.25
C ARG A 12 -4.17 0.14 11.54
N ALA A 13 -3.62 1.19 12.14
CA ALA A 13 -2.22 1.23 12.54
C ALA A 13 -1.88 0.13 13.56
N HIS A 14 -2.79 -0.18 14.49
CA HIS A 14 -2.61 -1.27 15.43
C HIS A 14 -2.56 -2.65 14.74
N PHE A 15 -3.45 -2.88 13.77
CA PHE A 15 -3.43 -4.08 12.94
C PHE A 15 -2.11 -4.22 12.16
N LEU A 16 -1.68 -3.15 11.49
CA LEU A 16 -0.42 -3.13 10.72
C LEU A 16 0.81 -3.41 11.60
N ARG A 17 0.85 -2.89 12.83
CA ARG A 17 1.92 -3.24 13.79
C ARG A 17 1.90 -4.71 14.16
N SER A 18 0.71 -5.27 14.40
CA SER A 18 0.55 -6.69 14.74
C SER A 18 1.04 -7.60 13.62
N LEU A 19 0.81 -7.20 12.36
CA LEU A 19 1.34 -7.91 11.19
C LEU A 19 2.86 -7.90 11.14
N ILE A 20 3.48 -6.73 11.29
CA ILE A 20 4.94 -6.61 11.32
C ILE A 20 5.56 -7.53 12.38
N GLN A 21 4.95 -7.60 13.55
CA GLN A 21 5.39 -8.49 14.63
C GLN A 21 5.20 -9.97 14.28
N SER A 22 4.06 -10.32 13.67
CA SER A 22 3.72 -11.71 13.31
C SER A 22 4.61 -12.26 12.20
N PHE A 23 4.95 -11.42 11.21
CA PHE A 23 5.73 -11.83 10.05
C PHE A 23 7.22 -11.48 10.13
N ALA A 24 7.66 -10.86 11.24
CA ALA A 24 9.01 -10.36 11.44
C ALA A 24 9.50 -9.47 10.27
N CYS A 25 8.58 -8.64 9.75
CA CYS A 25 8.84 -7.80 8.58
C CYS A 25 9.42 -6.44 8.97
N THR A 26 10.26 -5.91 8.09
CA THR A 26 10.90 -4.60 8.30
C THR A 26 9.92 -3.44 8.15
N TYR A 27 8.93 -3.60 7.27
CA TYR A 27 7.84 -2.65 7.14
C TYR A 27 6.62 -3.31 6.50
N VAL A 28 5.50 -2.59 6.55
CA VAL A 28 4.25 -2.91 5.87
C VAL A 28 3.70 -1.64 5.23
N SER A 29 3.25 -1.74 4.00
CA SER A 29 2.55 -0.67 3.29
C SER A 29 1.19 -1.16 2.81
N LEU A 30 0.20 -0.31 2.99
CA LEU A 30 -1.17 -0.51 2.56
C LEU A 30 -1.47 0.47 1.43
N TRP A 31 -1.75 -0.07 0.24
CA TRP A 31 -2.08 0.71 -0.95
C TRP A 31 -3.57 0.57 -1.26
N GLN A 32 -4.19 1.70 -1.62
CA GLN A 32 -5.59 1.75 -2.01
C GLN A 32 -5.70 2.14 -3.49
N HIS A 33 -6.51 1.40 -4.23
CA HIS A 33 -6.86 1.73 -5.60
C HIS A 33 -7.95 2.80 -5.69
N SER A 34 -7.74 3.76 -6.60
CA SER A 34 -8.74 4.72 -7.03
C SER A 34 -9.19 4.38 -8.45
N HIS A 35 -10.47 4.03 -8.60
CA HIS A 35 -11.06 3.76 -9.92
C HIS A 35 -11.06 4.99 -10.84
N LEU A 36 -11.19 6.20 -10.28
CA LEU A 36 -11.30 7.42 -11.06
C LEU A 36 -10.01 7.74 -11.82
N SER A 37 -8.87 7.44 -11.21
CA SER A 37 -7.54 7.73 -11.76
C SER A 37 -6.78 6.48 -12.18
N ASN A 38 -7.35 5.29 -11.93
CA ASN A 38 -6.72 3.99 -12.12
C ASN A 38 -5.32 3.88 -11.50
N ARG A 39 -5.17 4.44 -10.29
CA ARG A 39 -3.88 4.58 -9.60
C ARG A 39 -3.96 4.06 -8.17
N LEU A 40 -2.81 3.67 -7.66
CA LEU A 40 -2.58 3.20 -6.30
C LEU A 40 -1.98 4.33 -5.46
N PHE A 41 -2.58 4.55 -4.30
CA PHE A 41 -2.21 5.58 -3.34
C PHE A 41 -1.88 4.96 -2.00
N PHE A 42 -0.88 5.52 -1.32
CA PHE A 42 -0.53 5.08 0.02
C PHE A 42 -1.67 5.43 1.00
N LEU A 43 -2.29 4.41 1.58
CA LEU A 43 -3.34 4.60 2.58
C LEU A 43 -2.75 4.65 3.98
N ASP A 44 -1.92 3.67 4.32
CA ASP A 44 -1.31 3.55 5.64
C ASP A 44 -0.09 2.64 5.57
N GLY A 45 0.71 2.63 6.63
CA GLY A 45 1.89 1.79 6.68
C GLY A 45 2.66 1.99 7.97
N PHE A 46 3.51 1.01 8.25
CA PHE A 46 4.35 1.05 9.43
C PHE A 46 5.76 0.60 9.08
N TYR A 47 6.74 1.33 9.59
CA TYR A 47 8.15 0.98 9.48
C TYR A 47 8.65 0.55 10.85
N ASN A 48 9.23 -0.65 10.95
CA ASN A 48 9.74 -1.20 12.20
C ASN A 48 11.11 -0.58 12.52
N ALA A 49 11.12 0.58 13.19
CA ALA A 49 12.33 1.25 13.59
C ALA A 49 13.00 0.53 14.77
N LEU A 50 13.84 -0.46 14.50
CA LEU A 50 14.48 -1.31 15.52
C LEU A 50 15.37 -0.53 16.52
N ASN A 51 15.88 0.65 16.16
CA ASN A 51 16.88 1.38 16.95
C ASN A 51 16.50 2.81 17.37
N ASN A 52 15.23 3.23 17.27
CA ASN A 52 14.70 4.55 17.69
C ASN A 52 15.46 5.81 17.19
N LYS A 53 16.45 5.68 16.32
CA LYS A 53 17.18 6.79 15.70
C LYS A 53 16.59 7.07 14.32
N PRO A 54 16.49 8.36 13.93
CA PRO A 54 16.16 8.71 12.55
C PRO A 54 17.23 8.11 11.64
N THR A 55 16.78 7.28 10.72
CA THR A 55 17.64 6.60 9.75
C THR A 55 17.30 7.10 8.35
N SER A 56 18.26 6.99 7.44
CA SER A 56 18.03 7.27 6.03
C SER A 56 16.84 6.49 5.47
N SER A 57 16.60 5.26 5.95
CA SER A 57 15.44 4.44 5.60
C SER A 57 14.11 5.04 6.05
N GLN A 58 14.05 5.64 7.24
CA GLN A 58 12.83 6.30 7.71
C GLN A 58 12.49 7.51 6.82
N THR A 59 13.48 8.32 6.46
CA THR A 59 13.29 9.43 5.52
C THR A 59 12.86 8.94 4.14
N LEU A 60 13.50 7.90 3.61
CA LEU A 60 13.12 7.30 2.33
C LEU A 60 11.72 6.69 2.36
N PHE A 61 11.30 6.08 3.47
CA PHE A 61 9.93 5.60 3.66
C PHE A 61 8.91 6.74 3.59
N HIS A 62 9.22 7.89 4.21
CA HIS A 62 8.38 9.09 4.13
C HIS A 62 8.26 9.65 2.70
N HIS A 63 9.28 9.49 1.87
CA HIS A 63 9.17 9.84 0.45
C HIS A 63 8.41 8.78 -0.34
N TYR A 64 8.67 7.50 -0.07
CA TYR A 64 8.01 6.37 -0.71
C TYR A 64 6.49 6.43 -0.54
N ARG A 65 5.99 6.77 0.66
CA ARG A 65 4.55 6.95 0.92
C ARG A 65 3.90 8.12 0.18
N ALA A 66 4.69 9.06 -0.36
CA ALA A 66 4.17 10.19 -1.13
C ALA A 66 4.06 9.87 -2.62
N LEU A 67 4.56 8.70 -3.06
CA LEU A 67 4.47 8.26 -4.44
C LEU A 67 3.07 7.72 -4.76
N THR A 68 2.76 7.73 -6.06
CA THR A 68 1.57 7.10 -6.62
C THR A 68 2.01 6.19 -7.76
N PHE A 69 1.30 5.08 -7.96
CA PHE A 69 1.65 4.09 -8.97
C PHE A 69 0.47 3.87 -9.91
N ASP A 70 0.75 3.68 -11.19
CA ASP A 70 -0.27 3.20 -12.12
C ASP A 70 -0.48 1.70 -11.87
N VAL A 71 -1.72 1.21 -11.93
CA VAL A 71 -1.98 -0.24 -11.78
C VAL A 71 -1.33 -1.05 -12.89
N SER A 72 -1.01 -0.42 -14.03
CA SER A 72 -0.30 -1.04 -15.14
C SER A 72 1.22 -1.10 -14.94
N ASP A 73 1.78 -0.41 -13.94
CA ASP A 73 3.20 -0.48 -13.63
C ASP A 73 3.57 -1.87 -13.11
N GLU A 74 4.68 -2.43 -13.57
CA GLU A 74 5.25 -3.68 -13.02
C GLU A 74 6.04 -3.45 -11.72
N CYS A 75 5.56 -2.51 -10.91
CA CYS A 75 6.13 -2.23 -9.60
C CYS A 75 5.37 -2.98 -8.51
N VAL A 76 5.92 -3.04 -7.30
CA VAL A 76 5.37 -3.90 -6.23
C VAL A 76 3.87 -3.69 -5.95
N PRO A 77 3.35 -2.45 -5.84
CA PRO A 77 1.91 -2.24 -5.72
C PRO A 77 1.16 -2.75 -6.97
N GLY A 78 1.52 -2.32 -8.19
CA GLY A 78 0.82 -2.78 -9.40
C GLY A 78 0.86 -4.30 -9.63
N LEU A 79 1.94 -4.97 -9.21
CA LEU A 79 2.10 -6.42 -9.34
C LEU A 79 1.16 -7.19 -8.40
N ALA A 80 0.99 -6.75 -7.15
CA ALA A 80 0.01 -7.36 -6.25
C ALA A 80 -1.41 -7.21 -6.83
N PHE A 81 -1.70 -6.07 -7.48
CA PHE A 81 -3.02 -5.71 -7.99
C PHE A 81 -3.40 -6.63 -9.13
N LYS A 82 -2.51 -6.66 -10.14
CA LYS A 82 -2.70 -7.42 -11.37
C LYS A 82 -2.88 -8.90 -11.08
N ASN A 83 -2.17 -9.41 -10.07
CA ASN A 83 -2.23 -10.81 -9.68
C ASN A 83 -3.36 -11.12 -8.68
N GLN A 84 -4.18 -10.13 -8.32
CA GLN A 84 -5.29 -10.26 -7.35
C GLN A 84 -4.83 -10.85 -6.02
N LEU A 85 -3.63 -10.48 -5.58
CA LEU A 85 -3.06 -10.96 -4.33
C LEU A 85 -3.39 -9.96 -3.22
N PRO A 86 -4.04 -10.38 -2.12
CA PRO A 86 -4.36 -9.49 -1.01
C PRO A 86 -3.08 -8.99 -0.31
N TYR A 87 -2.02 -9.80 -0.38
CA TYR A 87 -0.68 -9.41 0.02
C TYR A 87 0.39 -10.19 -0.73
N ILE A 88 1.60 -9.63 -0.78
CA ILE A 88 2.78 -10.34 -1.24
C ILE A 88 3.93 -10.15 -0.25
N GLN A 89 4.62 -11.24 0.07
CA GLN A 89 5.84 -11.22 0.86
C GLN A 89 7.03 -11.34 -0.10
N LEU A 90 7.89 -10.33 -0.13
CA LEU A 90 9.01 -10.27 -1.08
C LEU A 90 10.35 -10.22 -0.34
N LYS A 91 11.38 -10.83 -0.95
CA LYS A 91 12.78 -10.67 -0.55
C LYS A 91 13.42 -9.54 -1.37
N LEU A 92 14.59 -9.05 -0.94
CA LEU A 92 15.27 -7.98 -1.69
C LEU A 92 15.55 -8.38 -3.15
N SER A 93 15.92 -9.63 -3.41
CA SER A 93 16.16 -10.16 -4.76
C SER A 93 14.98 -9.96 -5.69
N ASP A 94 13.78 -10.07 -5.13
CA ASP A 94 12.52 -9.97 -5.87
C ASP A 94 12.08 -8.50 -5.99
N LEU A 95 12.55 -7.64 -5.08
CA LEU A 95 12.17 -6.23 -5.03
C LEU A 95 12.92 -5.35 -6.00
N LEU A 96 14.25 -5.50 -6.12
CA LEU A 96 15.06 -4.61 -6.96
C LEU A 96 14.58 -4.55 -8.42
N PRO A 97 14.22 -5.69 -9.07
CA PRO A 97 13.67 -5.68 -10.42
C PRO A 97 12.32 -4.98 -10.55
N LEU A 98 11.54 -4.90 -9.45
CA LEU A 98 10.19 -4.34 -9.40
C LEU A 98 10.18 -2.86 -9.01
N THR A 99 11.32 -2.17 -9.13
CA THR A 99 11.44 -0.75 -8.82
C THR A 99 11.35 0.10 -10.08
N SER A 100 10.47 1.10 -10.09
CA SER A 100 10.25 1.98 -11.24
C SER A 100 10.79 3.39 -11.04
N THR A 101 10.94 3.84 -9.79
CA THR A 101 11.41 5.19 -9.43
C THR A 101 12.75 5.14 -8.74
N GLN A 102 13.62 6.15 -8.88
CA GLN A 102 14.93 6.18 -8.22
C GLN A 102 14.85 6.07 -6.68
N ILE A 103 13.72 6.45 -6.07
CA ILE A 103 13.50 6.40 -4.63
C ILE A 103 13.28 4.96 -4.14
N GLN A 104 12.60 4.10 -4.93
CA GLN A 104 12.28 2.72 -4.53
C GLN A 104 13.52 1.83 -4.33
N PRO A 105 14.48 1.73 -5.25
CA PRO A 105 15.65 0.88 -5.05
C PRO A 105 16.52 1.43 -3.92
N GLN A 106 16.62 2.77 -3.76
CA GLN A 106 17.29 3.36 -2.60
C GLN A 106 16.61 2.96 -1.29
N PHE A 107 15.27 3.07 -1.23
CA PHE A 107 14.49 2.66 -0.07
C PHE A 107 14.74 1.18 0.27
N PHE A 108 14.63 0.28 -0.71
CA PHE A 108 14.78 -1.17 -0.50
C PHE A 108 16.21 -1.60 -0.15
N LEU A 109 17.23 -0.97 -0.75
CA LEU A 109 18.64 -1.26 -0.41
C LEU A 109 18.98 -0.85 1.02
N VAL A 110 18.48 0.31 1.49
CA VAL A 110 18.79 0.80 2.84
C VAL A 110 18.11 -0.06 3.92
N ILE A 111 16.93 -0.61 3.65
CA ILE A 111 16.21 -1.47 4.60
C ILE A 111 16.66 -2.94 4.61
N ASN A 112 17.54 -3.36 3.70
CA ASN A 112 18.02 -4.74 3.52
C ASN A 112 18.76 -5.36 4.72
N HIS A 113 19.07 -4.60 5.76
CA HIS A 113 19.65 -5.18 6.96
C HIS A 113 18.67 -6.06 7.76
N PHE A 114 17.38 -6.06 7.40
CA PHE A 114 16.33 -6.77 8.12
C PHE A 114 15.42 -7.53 7.13
N THR A 115 15.06 -8.76 7.49
CA THR A 115 14.33 -9.77 6.70
C THR A 115 13.02 -9.28 6.05
N ASN A 116 12.56 -10.05 5.04
CA ASN A 116 11.30 -10.01 4.26
C ASN A 116 10.33 -8.82 4.43
N TYR A 117 9.73 -8.39 3.32
CA TYR A 117 8.83 -7.24 3.27
C TYR A 117 7.40 -7.67 2.94
N ILE A 118 6.38 -7.02 3.53
CA ILE A 118 4.97 -7.30 3.24
C ILE A 118 4.27 -6.09 2.66
N TYR A 119 3.48 -6.33 1.62
CA TYR A 119 2.68 -5.34 0.91
C TYR A 119 1.24 -5.80 0.85
N PHE A 120 0.29 -4.87 1.02
CA PHE A 120 -1.15 -5.15 0.90
C PHE A 120 -1.80 -4.26 -0.14
N GLU A 121 -2.81 -4.83 -0.79
CA GLU A 121 -3.58 -4.16 -1.83
C GLU A 121 -5.07 -4.45 -1.73
N LEU A 122 -5.87 -3.44 -2.11
CA LEU A 122 -7.32 -3.55 -2.25
C LEU A 122 -7.74 -3.33 -3.70
N GLU A 123 -8.49 -4.30 -4.23
CA GLU A 123 -9.44 -4.07 -5.31
C GLU A 123 -10.69 -3.44 -4.69
N CYS A 124 -10.83 -2.12 -4.82
CA CYS A 124 -12.10 -1.49 -4.49
C CYS A 124 -13.15 -2.10 -5.45
N HIS A 125 -14.25 -2.65 -4.94
CA HIS A 125 -15.46 -2.81 -5.76
C HIS A 125 -16.38 -1.68 -5.33
N LEU A 126 -16.33 -0.57 -6.06
CA LEU A 126 -17.39 0.43 -5.97
C LEU A 126 -18.66 -0.23 -6.53
N VAL A 127 -19.50 -0.75 -5.65
CA VAL A 127 -20.92 -0.96 -5.95
C VAL A 127 -21.44 0.41 -6.39
N GLU A 128 -21.69 0.56 -7.69
CA GLU A 128 -22.49 1.65 -8.21
C GLU A 128 -23.83 1.63 -7.47
N ASN A 129 -23.99 2.51 -6.49
CA ASN A 129 -25.32 2.88 -6.05
C ASN A 129 -25.99 3.51 -7.27
N LYS A 130 -26.88 2.76 -7.90
CA LYS A 130 -27.90 3.27 -8.81
C LYS A 130 -28.65 4.40 -8.10
N LEU A 131 -28.19 5.63 -8.29
CA LEU A 131 -29.06 6.80 -8.27
C LEU A 131 -29.91 6.76 -9.54
N THR A 132 -30.82 5.81 -9.59
CA THR A 132 -31.97 5.88 -10.49
C THR A 132 -33.20 6.18 -9.67
N LYS A 133 -33.80 7.33 -10.00
CA LYS A 133 -35.17 7.78 -9.68
C LYS A 133 -35.39 8.31 -8.27
N ASN A 134 -35.28 9.64 -8.15
CA ASN A 134 -36.45 10.49 -7.93
C ASN A 134 -36.11 11.92 -8.39
N GLY A 135 -36.13 12.09 -9.71
CA GLY A 135 -36.38 13.40 -10.30
C GLY A 135 -37.90 13.59 -10.33
N THR A 136 -38.43 14.21 -9.29
CA THR A 136 -39.71 14.93 -9.38
C THR A 136 -39.43 16.37 -9.73
N ASP A 137 -40.36 16.96 -10.47
CA ASP A 137 -40.46 18.36 -10.89
C ASP A 137 -39.74 18.78 -12.18
N CYS A 138 -40.35 18.41 -13.31
CA CYS A 138 -40.79 19.37 -14.33
C CYS A 138 -41.94 18.75 -15.15
N LEU A 139 -43.02 19.52 -15.34
CA LEU A 139 -44.28 19.26 -16.09
C LEU A 139 -45.46 18.69 -15.29
N LYS A 140 -46.13 19.56 -14.53
CA LYS A 140 -47.45 20.11 -14.88
C LYS A 140 -47.67 21.44 -14.16
#